data_AF-A0A6A4GY81-F1
#
_entry.id   AF-A0A6A4GY81-F1
#
_cell.length_a   1.000
_cell.length_b   1.000
_cell.length_c   1.000
_cell.angle_alpha   90.00
_cell.angle_beta   90.00
_cell.angle_gamma   90.00
#
_symmetry.space_group_name_H-M   'P 1'
#
loop_
_entity.id
_entity.type
_entity.pdbx_description
1 polymer ?
#
loop_
_entity_poly.entity_id
_entity_poly.type
_entity_poly.pdbx_seq_one_letter_code
_entity_poly.pdbx_strand_id
1 'polypeptide(L)'
;MVQGQRKRLVINARKNVISGAVQDCKSGSLYVTAAQQQGLAISSLWHCDHGYKSLAEAHKPFQKLSAIEKQEMRDWLKGLDDFGIHVTHKIIIACANDILAERGSNETVRKTWIWKYMMHFPKLKTAPSEKKEVVQSPAKRDPVRLEKFSGL
;
A
#
# COMPACT_ATOMS: atom_id res chain seq x y z
N MET A 1 14.43 -6.45 -11.03
CA MET A 1 13.12 -5.76 -11.13
C MET A 1 12.17 -6.61 -11.97
N VAL A 2 11.33 -7.50 -11.41
CA VAL A 2 10.50 -8.39 -12.28
C VAL A 2 9.12 -8.78 -11.70
N GLN A 3 8.98 -9.03 -10.40
CA GLN A 3 7.78 -9.69 -9.86
C GLN A 3 6.52 -8.78 -9.76
N GLY A 4 6.69 -7.51 -9.37
CA GLY A 4 5.56 -6.59 -9.17
C GLY A 4 4.86 -6.15 -10.46
N GLN A 5 5.62 -5.95 -11.54
CA GLN A 5 5.08 -5.58 -12.85
C GLN A 5 4.35 -6.76 -13.50
N ARG A 6 4.91 -7.97 -13.42
CA ARG A 6 4.28 -9.20 -13.92
C ARG A 6 2.91 -9.44 -13.27
N LYS A 7 2.80 -9.28 -11.94
CA LYS A 7 1.52 -9.45 -11.24
C LYS A 7 0.45 -8.45 -11.69
N ARG A 8 0.83 -7.19 -11.92
CA ARG A 8 -0.10 -6.16 -12.44
C ARG A 8 -0.56 -6.48 -13.86
N LEU A 9 0.35 -6.91 -14.73
CA LEU A 9 0.03 -7.33 -16.09
C LEU A 9 -0.96 -8.50 -16.11
N VAL A 10 -0.75 -9.51 -15.27
CA VAL A 10 -1.68 -10.65 -15.15
C VAL A 10 -3.06 -10.23 -14.65
N ILE A 11 -3.13 -9.32 -13.66
CA ILE A 11 -4.39 -8.80 -13.16
C ILE A 11 -5.13 -8.01 -14.24
N ASN A 12 -4.44 -7.15 -14.99
CA ASN A 12 -5.05 -6.38 -16.07
C ASN A 12 -5.50 -7.28 -17.22
N ALA A 13 -4.68 -8.26 -17.62
CA ALA A 13 -5.05 -9.25 -18.62
C ALA A 13 -6.33 -9.98 -18.21
N ARG A 14 -6.41 -10.46 -16.96
CA ARG A 14 -7.60 -11.14 -16.45
C ARG A 14 -8.83 -10.22 -16.45
N LYS A 15 -8.69 -8.95 -16.11
CA LYS A 15 -9.79 -7.97 -16.16
C LYS A 15 -10.31 -7.78 -17.58
N ASN A 16 -9.41 -7.69 -18.57
CA ASN A 16 -9.79 -7.53 -19.97
C ASN A 16 -10.54 -8.76 -20.49
N VAL A 17 -10.05 -9.97 -20.17
CA VAL A 17 -10.69 -11.23 -20.55
C VAL A 17 -12.11 -11.35 -19.97
N ILE A 18 -12.30 -10.99 -18.69
CA ILE A 18 -13.63 -10.98 -18.05
C ILE A 18 -14.54 -9.92 -18.69
N SER A 19 -14.01 -8.72 -18.95
CA SER A 19 -14.78 -7.64 -19.59
C SER A 19 -15.26 -8.02 -20.99
N GLY A 20 -14.40 -8.69 -21.78
CA GLY A 20 -14.75 -9.21 -23.10
C GLY A 20 -15.87 -10.24 -23.01
N ALA A 21 -15.70 -11.25 -22.16
CA ALA A 21 -16.72 -12.29 -21.96
C ALA A 21 -18.08 -11.74 -21.51
N VAL A 22 -18.11 -10.70 -20.67
CA VAL A 22 -19.34 -10.02 -20.26
C VAL A 22 -19.98 -9.27 -21.43
N GLN A 23 -19.18 -8.64 -22.28
CA GLN A 23 -19.69 -8.00 -23.50
C GLN A 23 -20.24 -9.03 -24.49
N ASP A 24 -19.59 -10.17 -24.64
CA ASP A 24 -20.07 -11.28 -25.49
C ASP A 24 -21.44 -11.77 -25.01
N CYS A 25 -21.63 -11.94 -23.69
CA CYS A 25 -22.95 -12.25 -23.12
C CYS A 25 -24.00 -11.18 -23.42
N LYS A 26 -23.64 -9.90 -23.29
CA LYS A 26 -24.55 -8.77 -23.60
C LYS A 26 -24.90 -8.68 -25.08
N SER A 27 -24.01 -9.13 -25.96
CA SER A 27 -24.25 -9.20 -27.41
C SER A 27 -25.13 -10.38 -27.84
N GLY A 28 -25.55 -11.24 -26.90
CA GLY A 28 -26.45 -12.36 -27.13
C GLY A 28 -25.79 -13.74 -27.07
N SER A 29 -24.49 -13.82 -26.73
CA SER A 29 -23.83 -15.12 -26.54
C SER A 29 -24.27 -15.79 -25.23
N LEU A 30 -24.37 -17.11 -25.23
CA LEU A 30 -24.57 -17.88 -24.00
C LEU A 30 -23.31 -17.80 -23.12
N TYR A 31 -23.49 -17.79 -21.80
CA TYR A 31 -22.38 -17.77 -20.83
C TYR A 31 -21.36 -18.88 -21.06
N VAL A 32 -21.81 -20.07 -21.48
CA VAL A 32 -20.93 -21.22 -21.74
C VAL A 32 -19.97 -20.89 -22.89
N THR A 33 -20.51 -20.38 -24.00
CA THR A 33 -19.75 -20.04 -25.21
C THR A 33 -18.77 -18.89 -24.94
N ALA A 34 -19.26 -17.82 -24.31
CA ALA A 34 -18.44 -16.65 -23.97
C ALA A 34 -17.31 -17.02 -22.99
N ALA A 35 -17.58 -17.86 -21.99
CA ALA A 35 -16.57 -18.32 -21.04
C ALA A 35 -15.53 -19.23 -21.72
N GLN A 36 -15.96 -20.15 -22.58
CA GLN A 36 -15.04 -21.06 -23.30
C GLN A 36 -14.11 -20.31 -24.26
N GLN A 37 -14.64 -19.35 -25.03
CA GLN A 37 -13.83 -18.53 -25.95
C GLN A 37 -12.73 -17.76 -25.23
N GLN A 38 -13.00 -17.34 -24.00
CA GLN A 38 -12.12 -16.50 -23.18
C GLN A 38 -11.31 -17.31 -22.14
N GLY A 39 -11.46 -18.64 -22.11
CA GLY A 39 -10.77 -19.52 -21.16
C GLY A 39 -11.14 -19.29 -19.69
N LEU A 40 -12.39 -18.89 -19.42
CA LEU A 40 -12.91 -18.61 -18.08
C LEU A 40 -13.78 -19.76 -17.55
N ALA A 41 -13.85 -19.88 -16.23
CA ALA A 41 -14.89 -20.68 -15.60
C ALA A 41 -16.24 -19.98 -15.73
N ILE A 42 -17.28 -20.73 -16.13
CA ILE A 42 -18.64 -20.21 -16.33
C ILE A 42 -19.16 -19.50 -15.07
N SER A 43 -18.93 -20.09 -13.89
CA SER A 43 -19.33 -19.50 -12.61
C SER A 43 -18.65 -18.15 -12.34
N SER A 44 -17.38 -18.00 -12.74
CA SER A 44 -16.66 -16.72 -12.60
C SER A 44 -17.26 -15.65 -13.49
N LEU A 45 -17.63 -15.98 -14.72
CA LEU A 45 -18.29 -15.06 -15.63
C LEU A 45 -19.67 -14.65 -15.10
N TRP A 46 -20.47 -15.61 -14.64
CA TRP A 46 -21.78 -15.36 -14.04
C TRP A 46 -21.68 -14.40 -12.84
N HIS A 47 -20.76 -14.66 -11.90
CA HIS A 47 -20.54 -13.78 -10.75
C HIS A 47 -20.13 -12.36 -11.18
N CYS A 48 -19.20 -12.22 -12.12
CA CYS A 48 -18.77 -10.91 -12.60
C CYS A 48 -19.89 -10.13 -13.30
N ASP A 49 -20.70 -10.80 -14.11
CA ASP A 49 -21.82 -10.17 -14.82
C ASP A 49 -22.92 -9.70 -13.85
N HIS A 50 -23.15 -10.44 -12.77
CA HIS A 50 -24.09 -10.07 -11.70
C HIS A 50 -23.50 -9.07 -10.69
N GLY A 51 -22.36 -8.46 -11.00
CA GLY A 51 -21.76 -7.38 -10.21
C GLY A 51 -21.05 -7.84 -8.93
N TYR A 52 -20.75 -9.14 -8.78
CA TYR A 52 -19.91 -9.59 -7.68
C TYR A 52 -18.51 -8.99 -7.81
N LYS A 53 -18.09 -8.32 -6.74
CA LYS A 53 -16.76 -7.71 -6.65
C LYS A 53 -15.70 -8.79 -6.64
N SER A 54 -14.58 -8.53 -7.30
CA SER A 54 -13.41 -9.39 -7.18
C SER A 54 -12.93 -9.44 -5.72
N LEU A 55 -12.25 -10.52 -5.32
CA LEU A 55 -11.68 -10.64 -3.96
C LEU A 55 -10.84 -9.41 -3.58
N ALA A 56 -10.05 -8.90 -4.53
CA ALA A 56 -9.23 -7.72 -4.33
C ALA A 56 -10.06 -6.46 -4.05
N GLU A 57 -11.21 -6.30 -4.70
CA GLU A 57 -12.14 -5.18 -4.49
C GLU A 57 -12.95 -5.34 -3.21
N ALA A 58 -13.41 -6.55 -2.89
CA ALA A 58 -14.06 -6.85 -1.64
C ALA A 58 -13.14 -6.59 -0.42
N HIS A 59 -11.83 -6.76 -0.60
CA HIS A 59 -10.83 -6.49 0.43
C HIS A 59 -10.41 -5.01 0.54
N LYS A 60 -10.76 -4.13 -0.41
CA LYS A 60 -10.43 -2.69 -0.35
C LYS A 60 -10.90 -2.00 0.94
N PRO A 61 -12.15 -2.15 1.40
CA PRO A 61 -12.62 -1.48 2.63
C PRO A 61 -11.89 -1.94 3.89
N PHE A 62 -11.31 -3.13 3.90
CA PHE A 62 -10.55 -3.68 5.03
C PHE A 62 -9.06 -3.27 5.02
N GLN A 63 -8.64 -2.44 4.05
CA GLN A 63 -7.27 -1.92 4.06
C GLN A 63 -7.17 -0.72 5.00
N LYS A 64 -6.20 -0.76 5.90
CA LYS A 64 -5.93 0.33 6.86
C LYS A 64 -5.68 1.67 6.17
N LEU A 65 -4.87 1.66 5.11
CA LEU A 65 -4.64 2.82 4.26
C LEU A 65 -5.21 2.58 2.87
N SER A 66 -5.80 3.63 2.30
CA SER A 66 -6.25 3.73 0.93
C SER A 66 -5.07 3.62 -0.05
N ALA A 67 -5.39 3.43 -1.34
CA ALA A 67 -4.35 3.35 -2.37
C ALA A 67 -3.60 4.68 -2.54
N ILE A 68 -4.29 5.81 -2.33
CA ILE A 68 -3.74 7.17 -2.46
C ILE A 68 -2.81 7.46 -1.28
N GLU A 69 -3.27 7.23 -0.06
CA GLU A 69 -2.45 7.39 1.15
C GLU A 69 -1.17 6.54 1.08
N LYS A 70 -1.27 5.30 0.59
CA LYS A 70 -0.10 4.44 0.38
C LYS A 70 0.86 4.98 -0.68
N GLN A 71 0.37 5.74 -1.66
CA GLN A 71 1.18 6.37 -2.71
C GLN A 71 1.90 7.60 -2.18
N GLU A 72 1.17 8.52 -1.56
CA GLU A 72 1.73 9.73 -0.96
C GLU A 72 2.78 9.39 0.09
N MET A 73 2.48 8.44 0.98
CA MET A 73 3.42 7.93 1.98
C MET A 73 4.72 7.41 1.34
N ARG A 74 4.65 6.73 0.18
CA ARG A 74 5.87 6.26 -0.52
C ARG A 74 6.66 7.41 -1.11
N ASP A 75 5.98 8.37 -1.72
CA ASP A 75 6.65 9.47 -2.40
C ASP A 75 7.38 10.33 -1.36
N TRP A 76 6.76 10.52 -0.19
CA TRP A 76 7.40 11.13 0.98
C TRP A 76 8.60 10.30 1.49
N LEU A 77 8.43 8.98 1.71
CA LEU A 77 9.52 8.10 2.17
C LEU A 77 10.68 8.05 1.19
N LYS A 78 10.40 8.09 -0.12
CA LYS A 78 11.42 8.16 -1.16
C LYS A 78 12.17 9.49 -1.06
N GLY A 79 11.46 10.60 -0.86
CA GLY A 79 12.08 11.90 -0.62
C GLY A 79 13.07 11.85 0.55
N LEU A 80 12.71 11.20 1.67
CA LEU A 80 13.62 11.02 2.80
C LEU A 80 14.90 10.26 2.43
N ASP A 81 14.76 9.17 1.67
CA ASP A 81 15.92 8.38 1.20
C ASP A 81 16.81 9.19 0.25
N ASP A 82 16.20 10.00 -0.63
CA ASP A 82 16.90 10.91 -1.54
C ASP A 82 17.66 12.01 -0.76
N PHE A 83 17.18 12.40 0.44
CA PHE A 83 17.88 13.29 1.39
C PHE A 83 18.92 12.58 2.27
N GLY A 84 19.18 11.29 2.06
CA GLY A 84 20.14 10.50 2.82
C GLY A 84 19.63 10.00 4.17
N ILE A 85 18.34 10.16 4.46
CA ILE A 85 17.72 9.61 5.67
C ILE A 85 17.26 8.19 5.38
N HIS A 86 17.95 7.20 5.96
CA HIS A 86 17.58 5.81 5.80
C HIS A 86 16.19 5.51 6.37
N VAL A 87 15.30 5.06 5.51
CA VAL A 87 13.94 4.67 5.89
C VAL A 87 13.99 3.37 6.70
N THR A 88 13.63 3.45 7.99
CA THR A 88 13.50 2.28 8.87
C THR A 88 12.05 1.83 9.00
N HIS A 89 11.83 0.58 9.42
CA HIS A 89 10.49 0.05 9.70
C HIS A 89 9.73 0.88 10.74
N LYS A 90 10.44 1.49 11.70
CA LYS A 90 9.82 2.36 12.73
C LYS A 90 9.24 3.63 12.11
N ILE A 91 9.97 4.26 11.18
CA ILE A 91 9.50 5.46 10.47
C ILE A 91 8.26 5.13 9.64
N ILE A 92 8.26 3.98 8.95
CA ILE A 92 7.10 3.51 8.18
C ILE A 92 5.88 3.30 9.08
N ILE A 93 6.05 2.66 10.25
CA ILE A 93 4.95 2.45 11.20
C ILE A 93 4.42 3.80 11.72
N ALA A 94 5.32 4.68 12.15
CA ALA A 94 4.96 5.98 12.71
C ALA A 94 4.11 6.77 11.70
N CYS A 95 4.64 6.96 10.48
CA CYS A 95 3.93 7.69 9.43
C CYS A 95 2.56 7.06 9.09
N ALA A 96 2.47 5.73 9.00
CA ALA A 96 1.19 5.07 8.75
C ALA A 96 0.19 5.24 9.91
N ASN A 97 0.66 5.24 11.15
CA ASN A 97 -0.19 5.50 12.32
C ASN A 97 -0.59 6.96 12.42
N ASP A 98 0.27 7.90 12.04
CA ASP A 98 -0.05 9.33 12.02
C ASP A 98 -1.19 9.61 11.03
N ILE A 99 -1.14 9.01 9.83
CA ILE A 99 -2.24 9.09 8.84
C ILE A 99 -3.54 8.51 9.42
N LEU A 100 -3.48 7.39 10.14
CA LEU A 100 -4.65 6.77 10.78
C LEU A 100 -5.22 7.65 11.89
N ALA A 101 -4.35 8.25 12.71
CA ALA A 101 -4.72 9.13 13.80
C ALA A 101 -5.38 10.41 13.29
N GLU A 102 -4.83 11.02 12.23
CA GLU A 102 -5.40 12.19 11.56
C GLU A 102 -6.81 11.92 11.03
N ARG A 103 -7.07 10.68 10.59
CA ARG A 103 -8.39 10.22 10.16
C ARG A 103 -9.35 9.94 11.33
N GLY A 104 -8.91 10.06 12.57
CA GLY A 104 -9.68 9.70 13.76
C GLY A 104 -9.84 8.19 13.96
N SER A 105 -8.96 7.37 13.37
CA SER A 105 -8.96 5.93 13.57
C SER A 105 -8.22 5.54 14.84
N ASN A 106 -8.82 4.68 15.66
CA ASN A 106 -8.17 4.07 16.82
C ASN A 106 -7.32 2.83 16.45
N GLU A 107 -7.19 2.52 15.16
CA GLU A 107 -6.38 1.41 14.71
C GLU A 107 -4.90 1.77 14.57
N THR A 108 -4.03 0.77 14.76
CA THR A 108 -2.60 0.90 14.48
C THR A 108 -2.12 -0.15 13.47
N VAL A 109 -1.08 0.17 12.71
CA VAL A 109 -0.38 -0.80 11.87
C VAL A 109 0.62 -1.62 12.68
N ARG A 110 0.78 -2.90 12.33
CA ARG A 110 1.74 -3.82 12.96
C ARG A 110 2.82 -4.23 11.98
N LYS A 111 3.87 -4.91 12.47
CA LYS A 111 5.01 -5.39 11.66
C LYS A 111 4.60 -6.17 10.40
N THR A 112 3.57 -7.01 10.47
CA THR A 112 3.04 -7.77 9.32
C THR A 112 2.49 -6.86 8.22
N TRP A 113 1.95 -5.69 8.59
CA TRP A 113 1.47 -4.71 7.63
C TRP A 113 2.62 -4.07 6.84
N ILE A 114 3.75 -3.78 7.50
CA ILE A 114 4.96 -3.24 6.84
C ILE A 114 5.43 -4.19 5.74
N TRP A 115 5.51 -5.49 6.05
CA TRP A 115 5.90 -6.50 5.07
C TRP A 115 5.02 -6.45 3.83
N LYS A 116 3.69 -6.41 4.02
CA LYS A 116 2.74 -6.27 2.91
C LYS A 116 2.92 -4.94 2.17
N TYR A 117 3.10 -3.84 2.89
CA TYR A 117 3.33 -2.51 2.31
C TYR A 117 4.59 -2.48 1.43
N MET A 118 5.71 -2.99 1.94
CA MET A 118 6.98 -3.06 1.21
C MET A 118 6.91 -3.98 -0.02
N MET A 119 6.15 -5.08 0.06
CA MET A 119 5.92 -5.94 -1.13
C MET A 119 5.21 -5.19 -2.26
N HIS A 120 4.39 -4.18 -1.96
CA HIS A 120 3.78 -3.34 -2.97
C HIS A 120 4.78 -2.37 -3.62
N PHE A 121 5.86 -2.02 -2.91
CA PHE A 121 6.84 -1.00 -3.32
C PHE A 121 8.29 -1.50 -3.18
N PRO A 122 8.71 -2.49 -3.99
CA PRO A 122 10.02 -3.14 -3.84
C PRO A 122 11.22 -2.24 -4.13
N LYS A 123 11.00 -1.01 -4.60
CA LYS A 123 12.07 -0.02 -4.82
C LYS A 123 12.44 0.76 -3.55
N LEU A 124 11.58 0.77 -2.54
CA LEU A 124 11.90 1.32 -1.22
C LEU A 124 12.89 0.38 -0.53
N LYS A 125 14.16 0.79 -0.45
CA LYS A 125 15.16 0.08 0.34
C LYS A 125 15.00 0.52 1.78
N THR A 126 14.67 -0.40 2.69
CA THR A 126 14.66 -0.09 4.12
C THR A 126 15.94 -0.57 4.77
N ALA A 127 16.57 0.28 5.58
CA ALA A 127 17.62 -0.19 6.46
C ALA A 127 17.02 -1.11 7.54
N PRO A 128 17.69 -2.23 7.89
CA PRO A 128 17.35 -2.97 9.09
C PRO A 128 17.35 -2.00 10.28
N SER A 129 16.33 -2.08 11.14
CA SER A 129 16.37 -1.32 12.40
C SER A 129 17.48 -1.92 13.26
N GLU A 130 18.68 -1.35 13.23
CA GLU A 130 19.67 -1.62 14.25
C GLU A 130 19.07 -1.28 15.61
N LYS A 131 19.08 -2.26 16.52
CA LYS A 131 18.86 -2.00 17.93
C LYS A 131 20.11 -1.27 18.39
N LYS A 132 20.12 0.06 18.32
CA LYS A 132 21.13 0.83 19.05
C LYS A 132 20.87 0.60 20.53
N GLU A 133 21.67 -0.24 21.17
CA GLU A 133 22.03 0.01 22.56
C GLU A 133 22.53 1.45 22.61
N VAL A 134 21.83 2.28 23.38
CA VAL A 134 22.26 3.64 23.66
C VAL A 134 23.50 3.52 24.52
N VAL A 135 24.66 3.42 23.89
CA VAL A 135 25.92 3.83 24.53
C VAL A 135 25.83 5.34 24.63
N GLN A 136 25.48 5.81 25.84
CA GLN A 136 25.61 7.21 26.20
C GLN A 136 27.07 7.62 26.00
N SER A 137 27.34 8.44 24.98
CA SER A 137 28.59 9.19 24.89
C SER A 137 28.33 10.60 25.42
N PRO A 138 28.96 11.03 26.51
CA PRO A 138 28.74 12.34 27.09
C PRO A 138 29.60 13.37 26.36
N ALA A 139 29.03 14.11 25.42
CA ALA A 139 29.70 15.27 24.87
C ALA A 139 28.71 16.38 24.53
N LYS A 140 28.70 17.37 25.42
CA LYS A 140 28.28 18.77 25.23
C LYS A 140 26.78 18.99 25.01
N ARG A 141 26.07 19.16 26.14
CA ARG A 141 24.88 20.02 26.21
C ARG A 141 25.32 21.46 25.99
N ASP A 142 24.86 22.10 24.92
CA ASP A 142 24.72 23.55 24.86
C ASP A 142 23.27 23.89 25.26
N PRO A 143 23.02 24.50 26.43
CA PRO A 143 21.71 25.02 26.75
C PRO A 143 21.60 26.47 26.25
N VAL A 144 20.97 26.67 25.08
CA VAL A 144 20.42 28.00 24.74
C VAL A 144 19.26 28.26 25.71
N ARG A 145 19.55 29.04 26.75
CA ARG A 145 18.56 29.62 27.67
C ARG A 145 17.68 30.62 26.91
N LEU A 146 16.42 30.27 26.67
CA LEU A 146 15.35 31.23 26.39
C LEU A 146 14.78 31.71 27.72
N GLU A 147 15.40 32.73 28.29
CA GLU A 147 14.84 33.53 29.37
C GLU A 147 15.08 35.00 29.00
N LYS A 148 14.00 35.80 29.02
CA LYS A 148 13.88 37.26 28.89
C LYS A 148 13.04 37.73 27.69
N PHE A 149 11.72 37.72 27.89
CA PHE A 149 10.86 38.82 27.46
C PHE A 149 9.80 39.06 28.53
N SER A 150 10.20 39.78 29.58
CA SER A 150 9.30 40.44 30.52
C SER A 150 9.89 41.82 30.82
N GLY A 151 9.19 42.88 30.40
CA GLY A 151 9.40 44.25 30.87
C GLY A 151 10.14 45.17 29.90
N LEU A 152 9.38 45.91 29.10
CA LEU A 152 9.39 47.38 29.06
C LEU A 152 8.03 47.86 28.54
#